data_AF-A0A1A8AA55-F1
#
_entry.id   AF-A0A1A8AA55-F1
#
_cell.length_a   1.000
_cell.length_b   1.000
_cell.length_c   1.000
_cell.angle_alpha   90.00
_cell.angle_beta   90.00
_cell.angle_gamma   90.00
#
_symmetry.space_group_name_H-M   'P 1'
#
loop_
_entity.id
_entity.type
_entity.pdbx_description
1 polymer ?
#
loop_
_entity_poly.entity_id
_entity_poly.type
_entity_poly.pdbx_seq_one_letter_code
_entity_poly.pdbx_strand_id
1 'polypeptide(L)'
;MAERKSKKTVSCLVSQINKRPNSTSKAERPKKVEFRQQVKSACGFTRQHTDDIFAKEEKYKLLNAELEAKTADIVRQADELMKKEEKDILSKPLSNVLLLDSEDQDYSSFSTRKPKPNAAQDTEVVTKKKVVPTAQRHVSGGKQRKMHHNNTVSSKTTRTDDFAALADEAESFMAKAVQSMEEKMSKPVVHDSVEEDVPAPEDNGGSGDSEAQTRVLKATLRIMQEELDQLSCEYYKRDDENVKLRAKLKEVEEDRARMQKTTKIQQTLIDKHRILAEESAKKSDGLQLQVSALQKEIENLNRSQKQAAAVHITVEVRLNRALEEVEKLRSELDKTKKINKDQISKELQSKENLLAENKMLKKQKLEIIVGFKKQLKLIDILERQKMHLEAAKLLSFTED
;
A
#
# COMPACT_ATOMS: atom_id res chain seq x y z
N MET A 1 33.09 16.13 -53.86
CA MET A 1 33.66 17.38 -53.30
C MET A 1 33.10 17.52 -51.88
N ALA A 2 33.86 17.04 -50.90
CA ALA A 2 34.56 17.81 -49.85
C ALA A 2 33.74 17.76 -48.53
N GLU A 3 33.98 16.74 -47.68
CA GLU A 3 34.86 16.74 -46.48
C GLU A 3 34.29 17.60 -45.33
N ARG A 4 34.13 17.14 -44.07
CA ARG A 4 35.10 16.54 -43.11
C ARG A 4 34.31 15.77 -42.04
N LYS A 5 34.44 14.44 -41.84
CA LYS A 5 35.41 13.66 -41.04
C LYS A 5 35.72 14.18 -39.62
N SER A 6 35.43 13.35 -38.61
CA SER A 6 36.37 12.95 -37.53
C SER A 6 35.85 11.71 -36.76
N LYS A 7 36.60 10.60 -36.87
CA LYS A 7 36.55 9.39 -36.02
C LYS A 7 37.91 9.26 -35.30
N LYS A 8 37.92 8.80 -34.05
CA LYS A 8 38.99 8.05 -33.33
C LYS A 8 38.46 7.85 -31.89
N THR A 9 38.13 6.69 -31.32
CA THR A 9 38.67 5.32 -31.20
C THR A 9 39.89 5.16 -30.26
N VAL A 10 39.65 4.37 -29.20
CA VAL A 10 40.52 3.48 -28.38
C VAL A 10 41.54 4.10 -27.39
N SER A 11 41.44 3.78 -26.09
CA SER A 11 42.21 2.67 -25.48
C SER A 11 42.15 2.63 -23.94
N CYS A 12 42.03 1.39 -23.46
CA CYS A 12 42.13 0.89 -22.09
C CYS A 12 43.59 0.83 -21.58
N LEU A 13 43.77 0.77 -20.24
CA LEU A 13 44.79 0.05 -19.42
C LEU A 13 45.08 0.87 -18.13
N VAL A 14 44.59 0.50 -16.95
CA VAL A 14 45.15 -0.50 -16.01
C VAL A 14 46.58 -0.16 -15.55
N SER A 15 46.75 0.24 -14.29
CA SER A 15 47.58 -0.46 -13.28
C SER A 15 47.89 0.40 -12.05
N GLN A 16 47.80 -0.26 -10.90
CA GLN A 16 48.33 0.09 -9.58
C GLN A 16 49.85 0.37 -9.63
N ILE A 17 50.39 1.09 -8.63
CA ILE A 17 51.57 0.70 -7.84
C ILE A 17 51.85 1.69 -6.70
N ASN A 18 52.13 1.08 -5.55
CA ASN A 18 52.71 1.60 -4.31
C ASN A 18 53.81 2.66 -4.46
N LYS A 19 53.95 3.55 -3.44
CA LYS A 19 55.15 3.59 -2.57
C LYS A 19 55.09 4.73 -1.54
N ARG A 20 55.28 4.32 -0.29
CA ARG A 20 55.73 5.12 0.87
C ARG A 20 57.16 5.63 0.61
N PRO A 21 57.60 6.72 1.27
CA PRO A 21 58.94 6.70 1.85
C PRO A 21 58.96 7.08 3.33
N ASN A 22 59.95 6.52 4.01
CA ASN A 22 60.31 6.70 5.40
C ASN A 22 61.63 7.50 5.48
N SER A 23 61.86 8.16 6.63
CA SER A 23 63.17 8.56 7.19
C SER A 23 63.88 9.80 6.55
N THR A 24 64.59 10.71 7.24
CA THR A 24 65.03 10.92 8.64
C THR A 24 65.63 12.35 8.76
N SER A 25 65.85 12.77 10.01
CA SER A 25 66.95 13.66 10.50
C SER A 25 66.60 15.13 10.84
N LYS A 26 66.57 15.44 12.14
CA LYS A 26 67.66 16.07 12.92
C LYS A 26 67.09 16.68 14.21
N ALA A 27 67.79 16.42 15.30
CA ALA A 27 67.50 16.94 16.63
C ALA A 27 68.13 18.33 16.80
N GLU A 28 67.35 19.28 17.32
CA GLU A 28 67.85 20.45 18.04
C GLU A 28 66.72 20.98 18.93
N ARG A 29 66.98 21.06 20.25
CA ARG A 29 66.15 21.80 21.22
C ARG A 29 66.77 23.20 21.36
N PRO A 30 65.99 24.28 21.51
CA PRO A 30 65.78 24.76 22.88
C PRO A 30 64.42 25.43 23.17
N LYS A 31 64.11 25.49 24.48
CA LYS A 31 63.32 26.52 25.20
C LYS A 31 61.81 26.64 24.94
N LYS A 32 61.08 25.90 25.79
CA LYS A 32 59.94 26.31 26.64
C LYS A 32 59.36 27.72 26.36
N VAL A 33 58.30 27.78 25.55
CA VAL A 33 57.25 28.81 25.64
C VAL A 33 55.90 28.11 25.49
N GLU A 34 55.02 28.43 26.42
CA GLU A 34 53.71 27.85 26.67
C GLU A 34 52.74 28.27 25.55
N PHE A 35 52.36 27.33 24.67
CA PHE A 35 51.25 27.51 23.73
C PHE A 35 50.14 26.51 24.04
N ARG A 36 49.11 27.04 24.67
CA ARG A 36 47.82 26.44 24.98
C ARG A 36 47.26 25.75 23.73
N GLN A 37 47.11 24.43 23.79
CA GLN A 37 46.34 23.67 22.79
C GLN A 37 44.91 24.21 22.76
N GLN A 38 44.55 24.90 21.67
CA GLN A 38 43.15 25.10 21.33
C GLN A 38 42.58 23.73 20.94
N VAL A 39 41.72 23.22 21.83
CA VAL A 39 40.83 22.10 21.53
C VAL A 39 39.92 22.56 20.38
N LYS A 40 40.11 21.98 19.20
CA LYS A 40 39.18 22.16 18.07
C LYS A 40 37.81 21.68 18.54
N SER A 41 36.89 22.64 18.59
CA SER A 41 35.49 22.45 18.96
C SER A 41 34.85 21.37 18.08
N ALA A 42 34.27 20.35 18.71
CA ALA A 42 33.44 19.33 18.09
C ALA A 42 32.10 19.86 17.52
N CYS A 43 31.91 21.19 17.50
CA CYS A 43 30.69 21.87 17.04
C CYS A 43 30.55 21.92 15.50
N GLY A 44 31.62 21.68 14.74
CA GLY A 44 31.57 21.73 13.26
C GLY A 44 30.84 20.55 12.61
N PHE A 45 30.94 19.35 13.20
CA PHE A 45 30.42 18.13 12.57
C PHE A 45 28.90 18.00 12.72
N THR A 46 28.34 18.44 13.85
CA THR A 46 26.89 18.44 14.09
C THR A 46 26.17 19.51 13.28
N ARG A 47 26.78 20.69 13.09
CA ARG A 47 26.24 21.75 12.22
C ARG A 47 26.14 21.30 10.76
N GLN A 48 27.17 20.67 10.22
CA GLN A 48 27.13 20.18 8.83
C GLN A 48 26.07 19.09 8.62
N HIS A 49 25.86 18.22 9.61
CA HIS A 49 24.83 17.19 9.54
C HIS A 49 23.42 17.78 9.65
N THR A 50 23.21 18.80 10.49
CA THR A 50 21.92 19.50 10.56
C THR A 50 21.64 20.26 9.27
N ASP A 51 22.65 20.92 8.70
CA ASP A 51 22.50 21.68 7.46
C ASP A 51 22.20 20.75 6.26
N ASP A 52 22.79 19.54 6.21
CA ASP A 52 22.48 18.53 5.19
C ASP A 52 21.07 17.94 5.35
N ILE A 53 20.57 17.82 6.58
CA ILE A 53 19.17 17.43 6.84
C ILE A 53 18.20 18.50 6.36
N PHE A 54 18.45 19.78 6.68
CA PHE A 54 17.61 20.89 6.22
C PHE A 54 17.59 21.01 4.69
N ALA A 55 18.73 20.83 4.03
CA ALA A 55 18.81 20.82 2.57
C ALA A 55 18.02 19.65 1.94
N LYS A 56 17.98 18.49 2.59
CA LYS A 56 17.15 17.35 2.15
C LYS A 56 15.67 17.61 2.39
N GLU A 57 15.30 18.18 3.54
CA GLU A 57 13.93 18.57 3.85
C GLU A 57 13.37 19.54 2.81
N GLU A 58 14.14 20.57 2.44
CA GLU A 58 13.75 21.54 1.43
C GLU A 58 13.54 20.89 0.04
N LYS A 59 14.42 19.96 -0.34
CA LYS A 59 14.25 19.18 -1.59
C LYS A 59 12.99 18.31 -1.57
N TYR A 60 12.69 17.64 -0.46
CA TYR A 60 11.46 16.85 -0.33
C TYR A 60 10.21 17.72 -0.38
N LYS A 61 10.28 18.93 0.18
CA LYS A 61 9.18 19.89 0.12
C LYS A 61 8.92 20.35 -1.31
N LEU A 62 9.96 20.64 -2.09
CA LEU A 62 9.83 20.97 -3.52
C LEU A 62 9.28 19.80 -4.34
N LEU A 63 9.77 18.58 -4.10
CA LEU A 63 9.29 17.38 -4.78
C LEU A 63 7.82 17.09 -4.46
N ASN A 64 7.40 17.25 -3.20
CA ASN A 64 5.99 17.12 -2.81
C ASN A 64 5.12 18.17 -3.50
N ALA A 65 5.56 19.43 -3.57
CA ALA A 65 4.83 20.48 -4.28
C ALA A 65 4.68 20.15 -5.78
N GLU A 66 5.70 19.58 -6.41
CA GLU A 66 5.62 19.12 -7.81
C GLU A 66 4.65 17.94 -7.97
N LEU A 67 4.66 16.98 -7.04
CA LEU A 67 3.73 15.85 -7.05
C LEU A 67 2.28 16.30 -6.82
N GLU A 68 2.05 17.26 -5.94
CA GLU A 68 0.75 17.88 -5.72
C GLU A 68 0.27 18.61 -6.97
N ALA A 69 1.15 19.36 -7.64
CA ALA A 69 0.82 20.04 -8.91
C ALA A 69 0.45 19.04 -10.02
N LYS A 70 1.22 17.96 -10.19
CA LYS A 70 0.90 16.89 -11.16
C LYS A 70 -0.41 16.19 -10.83
N THR A 71 -0.69 15.96 -9.55
CA THR A 71 -1.95 15.38 -9.10
C THR A 71 -3.12 16.31 -9.42
N ALA A 72 -2.98 17.60 -9.17
CA ALA A 72 -3.97 18.61 -9.51
C ALA A 72 -4.24 18.68 -11.02
N ASP A 73 -3.19 18.56 -11.86
CA ASP A 73 -3.35 18.53 -13.31
C ASP A 73 -4.07 17.27 -13.82
N ILE A 74 -3.77 16.10 -13.26
CA ILE A 74 -4.47 14.85 -13.61
C ILE A 74 -5.94 14.95 -13.21
N VAL A 75 -6.23 15.46 -12.01
CA VAL A 75 -7.61 15.66 -11.54
C VAL A 75 -8.35 16.65 -12.44
N ARG A 76 -7.71 17.76 -12.82
CA ARG A 76 -8.30 18.73 -13.75
C ARG A 76 -8.59 18.13 -15.12
N GLN A 77 -7.70 17.30 -15.66
CA GLN A 77 -7.93 16.58 -16.92
C GLN A 77 -9.10 15.60 -16.80
N ALA A 78 -9.21 14.88 -15.68
CA ALA A 78 -10.34 13.99 -15.42
C ALA A 78 -11.66 14.76 -15.33
N ASP A 79 -11.68 15.89 -14.63
CA ASP A 79 -12.86 16.76 -14.52
C ASP A 79 -13.27 17.37 -15.88
N GLU A 80 -12.29 17.76 -16.72
CA GLU A 80 -12.55 18.25 -18.08
C GLU A 80 -13.14 17.15 -18.97
N LEU A 81 -12.66 15.91 -18.86
CA LEU A 81 -13.21 14.76 -19.58
C LEU A 81 -14.62 14.43 -19.12
N MET A 82 -14.88 14.39 -17.81
CA MET A 82 -16.23 14.18 -17.28
C MET A 82 -17.18 15.28 -17.72
N LYS A 83 -16.78 16.55 -17.66
CA LYS A 83 -17.62 17.67 -18.15
C LYS A 83 -17.87 17.59 -19.65
N LYS A 84 -16.92 17.08 -20.44
CA LYS A 84 -17.11 16.89 -21.87
C LYS A 84 -18.08 15.75 -22.15
N GLU A 85 -17.97 14.64 -21.42
CA GLU A 85 -18.90 13.51 -21.50
C GLU A 85 -20.32 13.91 -21.06
N GLU A 86 -20.45 14.64 -19.96
CA GLU A 86 -21.73 15.20 -19.50
C GLU A 86 -22.36 16.13 -20.55
N LYS A 87 -21.56 17.01 -21.18
CA LYS A 87 -22.04 17.86 -22.29
C LYS A 87 -22.39 17.05 -23.53
N ASP A 88 -21.65 15.98 -23.85
CA ASP A 88 -21.95 15.09 -24.98
C ASP A 88 -23.20 14.23 -24.72
N ILE A 89 -23.52 13.94 -23.45
CA ILE A 89 -24.77 13.27 -23.03
C ILE A 89 -25.94 14.26 -23.08
N LEU A 90 -25.76 15.51 -22.60
CA LEU A 90 -26.80 16.55 -22.64
C LEU A 90 -27.08 17.13 -24.04
N SER A 91 -26.12 17.08 -24.97
CA SER A 91 -26.27 17.62 -26.33
C SER A 91 -26.96 16.66 -27.31
N LYS A 92 -27.18 15.40 -26.89
CA LYS A 92 -28.00 14.44 -27.63
C LYS A 92 -29.47 14.63 -27.24
N PRO A 93 -30.38 14.93 -28.19
CA PRO A 93 -31.79 15.05 -27.87
C PRO A 93 -32.33 13.68 -27.41
N LEU A 94 -32.92 13.65 -26.21
CA LEU A 94 -33.72 12.54 -25.70
C LEU A 94 -34.93 12.35 -26.63
N SER A 95 -34.77 11.54 -27.67
CA SER A 95 -35.85 11.11 -28.53
C SER A 95 -36.02 9.59 -28.43
N ASN A 96 -37.01 9.23 -27.63
CA ASN A 96 -37.91 8.08 -27.75
C ASN A 96 -37.42 6.64 -27.53
N VAL A 97 -38.15 5.98 -26.59
CA VAL A 97 -38.53 4.55 -26.54
C VAL A 97 -37.46 3.66 -25.86
N LEU A 98 -37.70 3.01 -24.72
CA LEU A 98 -38.81 2.14 -24.34
C LEU A 98 -38.97 2.09 -22.81
N LEU A 99 -40.24 2.22 -22.41
CA LEU A 99 -40.82 1.86 -21.13
C LEU A 99 -40.99 0.33 -21.13
N LEU A 100 -40.35 -0.40 -20.22
CA LEU A 100 -40.79 -1.76 -19.86
C LEU A 100 -40.30 -2.11 -18.44
N ASP A 101 -41.29 -2.41 -17.60
CA ASP A 101 -41.29 -3.21 -16.37
C ASP A 101 -39.96 -3.58 -15.72
N SER A 102 -39.84 -3.20 -14.45
CA SER A 102 -39.21 -4.07 -13.46
C SER A 102 -39.99 -3.93 -12.17
N GLU A 103 -40.70 -5.01 -11.87
CA GLU A 103 -41.57 -5.23 -10.74
C GLU A 103 -40.85 -4.97 -9.40
N ASP A 104 -41.65 -4.54 -8.45
CA ASP A 104 -41.30 -4.36 -7.04
C ASP A 104 -40.61 -5.59 -6.45
N GLN A 105 -39.41 -5.41 -5.91
CA GLN A 105 -38.91 -6.29 -4.86
C GLN A 105 -38.04 -5.52 -3.87
N ASP A 106 -38.55 -5.47 -2.64
CA ASP A 106 -37.97 -4.89 -1.44
C ASP A 106 -36.51 -5.27 -1.22
N TYR A 107 -35.64 -4.28 -1.02
CA TYR A 107 -34.67 -4.33 0.08
C TYR A 107 -34.43 -2.91 0.62
N SER A 108 -35.06 -2.66 1.75
CA SER A 108 -34.84 -1.51 2.61
C SER A 108 -33.39 -1.40 3.09
N SER A 109 -32.96 -0.15 3.26
CA SER A 109 -31.87 0.36 4.11
C SER A 109 -30.46 0.42 3.51
N PHE A 110 -30.05 1.62 3.09
CA PHE A 110 -29.25 2.48 3.98
C PHE A 110 -29.23 3.93 3.46
N SER A 111 -29.73 4.84 4.29
CA SER A 111 -29.78 6.28 4.04
C SER A 111 -28.37 6.88 4.11
N THR A 112 -27.95 7.58 3.06
CA THR A 112 -26.82 8.51 3.09
C THR A 112 -27.34 9.88 3.57
N ARG A 113 -26.87 10.35 4.72
CA ARG A 113 -26.93 11.79 5.07
C ARG A 113 -25.53 12.34 5.25
N LYS A 114 -25.27 13.39 4.46
CA LYS A 114 -24.05 14.20 4.47
C LYS A 114 -23.87 14.93 5.81
N PRO A 115 -22.62 15.23 6.23
CA PRO A 115 -22.38 16.14 7.34
C PRO A 115 -22.28 17.59 6.85
N LYS A 116 -22.75 18.53 7.68
CA LYS A 116 -22.35 19.94 7.64
C LYS A 116 -21.94 20.39 9.06
N PRO A 117 -21.05 21.39 9.17
CA PRO A 117 -20.25 21.66 10.37
C PRO A 117 -20.91 22.69 11.29
N ASN A 118 -20.45 22.77 12.55
CA ASN A 118 -20.46 23.99 13.35
C ASN A 118 -19.43 23.94 14.49
N ALA A 119 -18.94 25.12 14.85
CA ALA A 119 -17.77 25.38 15.67
C ALA A 119 -18.11 25.82 17.12
N ALA A 120 -17.09 25.69 17.97
CA ALA A 120 -16.69 26.52 19.13
C ALA A 120 -17.25 26.26 20.56
N GLN A 121 -16.28 25.97 21.46
CA GLN A 121 -16.04 26.46 22.85
C GLN A 121 -17.05 26.09 23.96
N ASP A 122 -16.74 25.84 25.24
CA ASP A 122 -15.51 25.76 26.06
C ASP A 122 -15.86 25.14 27.45
N THR A 123 -14.84 24.84 28.28
CA THR A 123 -14.80 24.70 29.78
C THR A 123 -15.11 23.36 30.50
N GLU A 124 -14.03 22.66 30.95
CA GLU A 124 -13.61 22.31 32.36
C GLU A 124 -14.70 21.91 33.41
N VAL A 125 -14.63 20.86 34.28
CA VAL A 125 -13.66 20.47 35.34
C VAL A 125 -13.98 19.06 35.95
N VAL A 126 -12.94 18.23 36.16
CA VAL A 126 -12.58 17.25 37.23
C VAL A 126 -13.65 16.57 38.13
N THR A 127 -13.58 15.23 38.30
CA THR A 127 -13.30 14.53 39.59
C THR A 127 -13.11 13.01 39.45
N LYS A 128 -12.20 12.46 40.27
CA LYS A 128 -11.79 11.05 40.35
C LYS A 128 -12.70 10.26 41.30
N LYS A 129 -12.90 8.95 41.06
CA LYS A 129 -12.74 7.89 42.09
C LYS A 129 -12.74 6.47 41.51
N LYS A 130 -11.89 5.67 42.13
CA LYS A 130 -11.51 4.25 41.91
C LYS A 130 -12.33 3.39 42.89
N VAL A 131 -12.85 2.23 42.50
CA VAL A 131 -12.97 0.98 43.30
C VAL A 131 -13.28 -0.22 42.38
N VAL A 132 -12.58 -1.32 42.61
CA VAL A 132 -12.77 -2.74 42.21
C VAL A 132 -12.91 -3.48 43.56
N PRO A 133 -13.69 -4.58 43.78
CA PRO A 133 -13.30 -5.89 43.23
C PRO A 133 -14.32 -7.06 43.09
N THR A 134 -13.83 -8.11 42.42
CA THR A 134 -14.07 -9.56 42.64
C THR A 134 -15.32 -10.28 42.05
N ALA A 135 -15.07 -11.20 41.10
CA ALA A 135 -15.44 -12.64 41.09
C ALA A 135 -15.23 -13.21 39.65
N GLN A 136 -14.15 -13.92 39.32
CA GLN A 136 -13.82 -15.36 39.44
C GLN A 136 -14.65 -16.36 38.58
N ARG A 137 -13.89 -17.08 37.72
CA ARG A 137 -14.17 -18.36 37.00
C ARG A 137 -15.19 -18.28 35.83
N HIS A 138 -15.03 -18.91 34.66
CA HIS A 138 -14.35 -20.15 34.24
C HIS A 138 -13.76 -20.04 32.81
N VAL A 139 -12.64 -20.73 32.55
CA VAL A 139 -12.08 -20.95 31.20
C VAL A 139 -12.22 -22.44 30.85
N SER A 140 -13.06 -22.75 29.85
CA SER A 140 -13.02 -23.98 29.06
C SER A 140 -12.79 -23.53 27.61
N GLY A 141 -11.72 -23.95 26.94
CA GLY A 141 -11.52 -25.34 26.54
C GLY A 141 -12.02 -25.46 25.10
N GLY A 142 -11.22 -25.00 24.15
CA GLY A 142 -11.55 -24.99 22.73
C GLY A 142 -11.78 -26.39 22.18
N LYS A 143 -12.84 -26.53 21.36
CA LYS A 143 -13.02 -27.64 20.43
C LYS A 143 -13.48 -27.09 19.08
N GLN A 144 -12.86 -27.66 18.06
CA GLN A 144 -12.83 -27.22 16.67
C GLN A 144 -14.21 -27.32 16.01
N ARG A 145 -14.57 -26.27 15.29
CA ARG A 145 -15.64 -26.27 14.29
C ARG A 145 -15.16 -27.05 13.07
N LYS A 146 -15.92 -28.07 12.68
CA LYS A 146 -15.80 -28.80 11.42
C LYS A 146 -17.04 -28.48 10.62
N MET A 147 -16.95 -27.71 9.54
CA MET A 147 -17.95 -27.70 8.47
C MET A 147 -17.37 -27.19 7.14
N HIS A 148 -17.58 -28.04 6.15
CA HIS A 148 -17.70 -27.86 4.69
C HIS A 148 -16.56 -27.27 3.85
N HIS A 149 -15.88 -28.18 3.15
CA HIS A 149 -15.22 -27.94 1.88
C HIS A 149 -16.27 -27.73 0.78
N ASN A 150 -16.25 -26.57 0.12
CA ASN A 150 -16.82 -26.40 -1.21
C ASN A 150 -15.66 -26.34 -2.20
N ASN A 151 -15.46 -27.42 -2.95
CA ASN A 151 -14.56 -27.45 -4.09
C ASN A 151 -15.22 -26.71 -5.26
N THR A 152 -14.53 -25.68 -5.75
CA THR A 152 -14.81 -25.05 -7.04
C THR A 152 -14.31 -25.98 -8.13
N VAL A 153 -15.22 -26.65 -8.84
CA VAL A 153 -14.91 -27.37 -10.08
C VAL A 153 -15.01 -26.37 -11.22
N SER A 154 -13.88 -26.17 -11.90
CA SER A 154 -13.74 -25.45 -13.16
C SER A 154 -14.66 -26.04 -14.23
N SER A 155 -15.66 -25.29 -14.68
CA SER A 155 -16.46 -25.60 -15.85
C SER A 155 -15.69 -25.17 -17.11
N LYS A 156 -14.87 -26.09 -17.61
CA LYS A 156 -14.35 -26.02 -18.98
C LYS A 156 -14.80 -27.28 -19.70
N THR A 157 -15.41 -27.09 -20.87
CA THR A 157 -15.72 -28.10 -21.92
C THR A 157 -17.16 -28.64 -21.91
N THR A 158 -18.08 -27.90 -22.53
CA THR A 158 -19.35 -28.42 -23.11
C THR A 158 -19.79 -27.48 -24.25
N ARG A 159 -19.04 -27.44 -25.36
CA ARG A 159 -19.48 -26.74 -26.58
C ARG A 159 -19.33 -27.59 -27.85
N THR A 160 -18.74 -28.77 -27.75
CA THR A 160 -18.55 -29.68 -28.89
C THR A 160 -19.68 -30.70 -29.03
N ASP A 161 -20.40 -31.03 -27.94
CA ASP A 161 -21.43 -32.08 -27.95
C ASP A 161 -22.78 -31.60 -28.53
N ASP A 162 -23.11 -30.31 -28.37
CA ASP A 162 -24.36 -29.74 -28.92
C ASP A 162 -24.35 -29.65 -30.46
N PHE A 163 -23.17 -29.62 -31.08
CA PHE A 163 -23.05 -29.62 -32.55
C PHE A 163 -23.22 -31.03 -33.14
N ALA A 164 -22.85 -32.07 -32.39
CA ALA A 164 -23.03 -33.47 -32.79
C ALA A 164 -24.51 -33.88 -32.70
N ALA A 165 -25.21 -33.45 -31.65
CA ALA A 165 -26.65 -33.72 -31.50
C ALA A 165 -27.51 -33.05 -32.60
N LEU A 166 -27.14 -31.84 -33.03
CA LEU A 166 -27.82 -31.16 -34.15
C LEU A 166 -27.52 -31.79 -35.51
N ALA A 167 -26.35 -32.41 -35.69
CA ALA A 167 -26.01 -33.14 -36.90
C ALA A 167 -26.81 -34.45 -37.01
N ASP A 168 -26.94 -35.20 -35.90
CA ASP A 168 -27.74 -36.42 -35.82
C ASP A 168 -29.24 -36.16 -36.07
N GLU A 169 -29.78 -35.04 -35.59
CA GLU A 169 -31.19 -34.68 -35.83
C GLU A 169 -31.45 -34.27 -37.29
N ALA A 170 -30.48 -33.59 -37.93
CA ALA A 170 -30.55 -33.28 -39.36
C ALA A 170 -30.43 -34.55 -40.23
N GLU A 171 -29.59 -35.51 -39.83
CA GLU A 171 -29.41 -36.80 -40.51
C GLU A 171 -30.66 -37.69 -40.38
N SER A 172 -31.31 -37.68 -39.22
CA SER A 172 -32.61 -38.35 -38.99
C SER A 172 -33.76 -37.76 -39.84
N PHE A 173 -33.77 -36.44 -40.05
CA PHE A 173 -34.77 -35.78 -40.90
C PHE A 173 -34.58 -36.11 -42.39
N MET A 174 -33.32 -36.10 -42.85
CA MET A 174 -32.96 -36.49 -44.22
C MET A 174 -33.30 -37.96 -44.51
N ALA A 175 -33.03 -38.87 -43.57
CA ALA A 175 -33.36 -40.29 -43.70
C ALA A 175 -34.89 -40.51 -43.85
N LYS A 176 -35.71 -39.82 -43.06
CA LYS A 176 -37.18 -39.89 -43.16
C LYS A 176 -37.71 -39.32 -44.49
N ALA A 177 -37.08 -38.26 -45.01
CA ALA A 177 -37.47 -37.67 -46.30
C ALA A 177 -37.18 -38.62 -47.47
N VAL A 178 -36.02 -39.30 -47.46
CA VAL A 178 -35.66 -40.30 -48.47
C VAL A 178 -36.61 -41.51 -48.42
N GLN A 179 -36.91 -42.00 -47.21
CA GLN A 179 -37.83 -43.14 -47.03
C GLN A 179 -39.26 -42.82 -47.50
N SER A 180 -39.73 -41.59 -47.30
CA SER A 180 -41.03 -41.13 -47.82
C SER A 180 -41.08 -41.02 -49.35
N MET A 181 -39.95 -40.71 -50.00
CA MET A 181 -39.88 -40.70 -51.47
C MET A 181 -39.80 -42.11 -52.05
N GLU A 182 -39.06 -43.03 -51.43
CA GLU A 182 -39.00 -44.44 -51.84
C GLU A 182 -40.35 -45.14 -51.72
N GLU A 183 -41.11 -44.87 -50.64
CA GLU A 183 -42.46 -45.41 -50.45
C GLU A 183 -43.44 -44.90 -51.52
N LYS A 184 -43.28 -43.65 -51.97
CA LYS A 184 -44.12 -43.06 -53.03
C LYS A 184 -43.79 -43.59 -54.43
N MET A 185 -42.54 -43.98 -54.68
CA MET A 185 -42.14 -44.58 -55.96
C MET A 185 -42.38 -46.10 -56.03
N SER A 186 -42.57 -46.77 -54.89
CA SER A 186 -42.81 -48.23 -54.84
C SER A 186 -44.28 -48.64 -54.99
N LYS A 187 -45.21 -47.70 -55.15
CA LYS A 187 -46.60 -48.01 -55.54
C LYS A 187 -46.64 -48.25 -57.05
N PRO A 188 -46.95 -49.48 -57.52
CA PRO A 188 -47.16 -49.70 -58.94
C PRO A 188 -48.35 -48.86 -59.38
N VAL A 189 -48.11 -47.87 -60.24
CA VAL A 189 -49.14 -47.29 -61.09
C VAL A 189 -49.60 -48.44 -61.97
N VAL A 190 -50.71 -49.07 -61.59
CA VAL A 190 -51.46 -49.94 -62.48
C VAL A 190 -51.93 -49.04 -63.61
N HIS A 191 -51.15 -49.02 -64.67
CA HIS A 191 -51.54 -48.49 -65.96
C HIS A 191 -52.70 -49.38 -66.42
N ASP A 192 -53.92 -48.88 -66.25
CA ASP A 192 -55.13 -49.45 -66.82
C ASP A 192 -55.04 -49.23 -68.34
N SER A 193 -54.26 -50.09 -68.99
CA SER A 193 -54.31 -50.28 -70.43
C SER A 193 -55.60 -51.03 -70.73
N VAL A 194 -56.71 -50.29 -70.71
CA VAL A 194 -57.91 -50.71 -71.43
C VAL A 194 -57.51 -50.68 -72.90
N GLU A 195 -57.18 -51.85 -73.45
CA GLU A 195 -57.22 -52.05 -74.88
C GLU A 195 -58.67 -51.80 -75.30
N GLU A 196 -58.92 -50.59 -75.83
CA GLU A 196 -60.14 -50.23 -76.51
C GLU A 196 -60.15 -51.01 -77.83
N ASP A 197 -60.76 -52.19 -77.77
CA ASP A 197 -61.11 -53.03 -78.92
C ASP A 197 -61.95 -52.19 -79.88
N VAL A 198 -61.38 -51.92 -81.06
CA VAL A 198 -62.01 -51.16 -82.13
C VAL A 198 -62.90 -52.12 -82.94
N PRO A 199 -64.24 -51.98 -82.96
CA PRO A 199 -65.01 -52.52 -84.06
C PRO A 199 -65.05 -51.47 -85.17
N ALA A 200 -64.44 -51.81 -86.31
CA ALA A 200 -64.67 -51.09 -87.56
C ALA A 200 -66.17 -51.01 -87.89
N PRO A 201 -66.65 -49.91 -88.49
CA PRO A 201 -68.08 -49.71 -88.74
C PRO A 201 -68.46 -50.46 -90.02
N GLU A 202 -69.36 -51.44 -89.91
CA GLU A 202 -70.14 -51.86 -91.07
C GLU A 202 -71.32 -50.90 -91.25
N ASP A 203 -71.26 -50.28 -92.41
CA ASP A 203 -72.29 -49.60 -93.18
C ASP A 203 -73.73 -50.05 -92.90
N ASN A 204 -74.62 -49.06 -92.74
CA ASN A 204 -75.84 -48.89 -93.54
C ASN A 204 -77.08 -48.46 -92.71
N GLY A 205 -77.59 -47.26 -93.01
CA GLY A 205 -79.02 -46.95 -92.89
C GLY A 205 -79.55 -46.36 -91.57
N GLY A 206 -79.27 -45.08 -91.30
CA GLY A 206 -79.97 -44.33 -90.24
C GLY A 206 -79.53 -42.87 -90.12
N SER A 207 -80.14 -41.96 -90.90
CA SER A 207 -79.86 -40.51 -90.88
C SER A 207 -80.10 -39.80 -89.52
N GLY A 208 -80.55 -40.51 -88.48
CA GLY A 208 -80.65 -40.01 -87.11
C GLY A 208 -79.41 -40.25 -86.24
N ASP A 209 -78.59 -41.26 -86.55
CA ASP A 209 -77.49 -41.70 -85.68
C ASP A 209 -76.22 -40.86 -85.86
N SER A 210 -75.96 -40.35 -87.08
CA SER A 210 -74.85 -39.43 -87.38
C SER A 210 -75.06 -38.03 -86.77
N GLU A 211 -76.31 -37.55 -86.71
CA GLU A 211 -76.64 -36.27 -86.08
C GLU A 211 -76.50 -36.33 -84.55
N ALA A 212 -76.92 -37.45 -83.94
CA ALA A 212 -76.74 -37.70 -82.51
C ALA A 212 -75.25 -37.75 -82.13
N GLN A 213 -74.42 -38.49 -82.88
CA GLN A 213 -72.96 -38.52 -82.69
C GLN A 213 -72.33 -37.13 -82.83
N THR A 214 -72.78 -36.32 -83.79
CA THR A 214 -72.30 -34.94 -83.98
C THR A 214 -72.64 -34.04 -82.78
N ARG A 215 -73.82 -34.20 -82.16
CA ARG A 215 -74.21 -33.45 -80.95
C ARG A 215 -73.38 -33.86 -79.74
N VAL A 216 -73.14 -35.17 -79.57
CA VAL A 216 -72.28 -35.70 -78.49
C VAL A 216 -70.86 -35.17 -78.64
N LEU A 217 -70.24 -35.27 -79.83
CA LEU A 217 -68.89 -34.75 -80.07
C LEU A 217 -68.78 -33.24 -79.80
N LYS A 218 -69.79 -32.45 -80.20
CA LYS A 218 -69.83 -31.00 -79.88
C LYS A 218 -69.98 -30.72 -78.39
N ALA A 219 -70.74 -31.56 -77.67
CA ALA A 219 -70.87 -31.45 -76.21
C ALA A 219 -69.55 -31.81 -75.52
N THR A 220 -68.88 -32.88 -75.93
CA THR A 220 -67.55 -33.26 -75.42
C THR A 220 -66.52 -32.17 -75.70
N LEU A 221 -66.49 -31.59 -76.90
CA LEU A 221 -65.59 -30.48 -77.23
C LEU A 221 -65.86 -29.27 -76.34
N ARG A 222 -67.13 -28.95 -76.06
CA ARG A 222 -67.48 -27.86 -75.14
C ARG A 222 -67.06 -28.15 -73.70
N ILE A 223 -67.29 -29.35 -73.19
CA ILE A 223 -66.83 -29.78 -71.86
C ILE A 223 -65.29 -29.67 -71.78
N MET A 224 -64.58 -30.20 -72.79
CA MET A 224 -63.11 -30.10 -72.85
C MET A 224 -62.62 -28.64 -72.94
N GLN A 225 -63.34 -27.76 -73.64
CA GLN A 225 -63.01 -26.33 -73.70
C GLN A 225 -63.22 -25.66 -72.34
N GLU A 226 -64.33 -25.94 -71.66
CA GLU A 226 -64.61 -25.44 -70.31
C GLU A 226 -63.57 -25.95 -69.29
N GLU A 227 -63.18 -27.22 -69.38
CA GLU A 227 -62.10 -27.80 -68.56
C GLU A 227 -60.75 -27.13 -68.82
N LEU A 228 -60.44 -26.82 -70.09
CA LEU A 228 -59.21 -26.12 -70.45
C LEU A 228 -59.20 -24.68 -69.94
N ASP A 229 -60.33 -23.97 -70.03
CA ASP A 229 -60.47 -22.61 -69.50
C ASP A 229 -60.42 -22.60 -67.96
N GLN A 230 -61.02 -23.59 -67.31
CA GLN A 230 -60.93 -23.78 -65.86
C GLN A 230 -59.49 -24.05 -65.42
N LEU A 231 -58.81 -25.01 -66.07
CA LEU A 231 -57.42 -25.35 -65.78
C LEU A 231 -56.49 -24.15 -66.01
N SER A 232 -56.78 -23.34 -67.03
CA SER A 232 -56.05 -22.10 -67.31
C SER A 232 -56.25 -21.06 -66.19
N CYS A 233 -57.48 -20.86 -65.73
CA CYS A 233 -57.76 -19.95 -64.61
C CYS A 233 -57.08 -20.41 -63.31
N GLU A 234 -57.09 -21.72 -63.04
CA GLU A 234 -56.40 -22.29 -61.89
C GLU A 234 -54.88 -22.15 -62.02
N TYR A 235 -54.32 -22.37 -63.21
CA TYR A 235 -52.90 -22.15 -63.51
C TYR A 235 -52.48 -20.71 -63.18
N TYR A 236 -53.21 -19.71 -63.65
CA TYR A 236 -52.88 -18.30 -63.37
C TYR A 236 -52.99 -17.95 -61.87
N LYS A 237 -54.01 -18.47 -61.16
CA LYS A 237 -54.11 -18.29 -59.70
C LYS A 237 -52.90 -18.89 -58.99
N ARG A 238 -52.49 -20.09 -59.39
CA ARG A 238 -51.31 -20.77 -58.84
C ARG A 238 -50.02 -20.04 -59.18
N ASP A 239 -49.91 -19.45 -60.37
CA ASP A 239 -48.77 -18.63 -60.77
C ASP A 239 -48.66 -17.35 -59.92
N ASP A 240 -49.77 -16.63 -59.73
CA ASP A 240 -49.84 -15.45 -58.84
C ASP A 240 -49.45 -15.80 -57.40
N GLU A 241 -49.94 -16.94 -56.89
CA GLU A 241 -49.54 -17.45 -55.58
C GLU A 241 -48.05 -17.81 -55.53
N ASN A 242 -47.51 -18.40 -56.61
CA ASN A 242 -46.08 -18.72 -56.71
C ASN A 242 -45.22 -17.47 -56.65
N VAL A 243 -45.60 -16.41 -57.38
CA VAL A 243 -44.94 -15.10 -57.34
C VAL A 243 -44.97 -14.51 -55.92
N LYS A 244 -46.13 -14.55 -55.24
CA LYS A 244 -46.27 -14.09 -53.85
C LYS A 244 -45.39 -14.88 -52.88
N LEU A 245 -45.33 -16.21 -53.01
CA LEU A 245 -44.49 -17.06 -52.18
C LEU A 245 -43.00 -16.81 -52.43
N ARG A 246 -42.58 -16.61 -53.68
CA ARG A 246 -41.20 -16.23 -54.02
C ARG A 246 -40.81 -14.88 -53.41
N ALA A 247 -41.71 -13.90 -53.44
CA ALA A 247 -41.48 -12.60 -52.82
C ALA A 247 -41.27 -12.73 -51.29
N LYS A 248 -42.14 -13.49 -50.62
CA LYS A 248 -42.01 -13.78 -49.17
C LYS A 248 -40.73 -14.54 -48.84
N LEU A 249 -40.33 -15.51 -49.67
CA LEU A 249 -39.09 -16.27 -49.48
C LEU A 249 -37.87 -15.34 -49.55
N LYS A 250 -37.86 -14.42 -50.53
CA LYS A 250 -36.80 -13.41 -50.65
C LYS A 250 -36.75 -12.46 -49.45
N GLU A 251 -37.90 -11.99 -48.97
CA GLU A 251 -37.99 -11.14 -47.76
C GLU A 251 -37.40 -11.86 -46.53
N VAL A 252 -37.80 -13.11 -46.28
CA VAL A 252 -37.28 -13.91 -45.15
C VAL A 252 -35.78 -14.19 -45.31
N GLU A 253 -35.28 -14.41 -46.52
CA GLU A 253 -33.84 -14.56 -46.77
C GLU A 253 -33.05 -13.28 -46.46
N GLU A 254 -33.56 -12.12 -46.87
CA GLU A 254 -32.98 -10.82 -46.55
C GLU A 254 -32.99 -10.57 -45.03
N ASP A 255 -34.09 -10.90 -44.35
CA ASP A 255 -34.24 -10.80 -42.89
C ASP A 255 -33.24 -11.71 -42.16
N ARG A 256 -33.11 -12.97 -42.61
CA ARG A 256 -32.11 -13.91 -42.10
C ARG A 256 -30.70 -13.36 -42.27
N ALA A 257 -30.38 -12.77 -43.42
CA ALA A 257 -29.07 -12.15 -43.66
C ALA A 257 -28.82 -10.94 -42.75
N ARG A 258 -29.83 -10.11 -42.50
CA ARG A 258 -29.74 -8.98 -41.55
C ARG A 258 -29.53 -9.47 -40.11
N MET A 259 -30.32 -10.44 -39.65
CA MET A 259 -30.18 -11.02 -38.32
C MET A 259 -28.81 -11.68 -38.14
N GLN A 260 -28.33 -12.43 -39.13
CA GLN A 260 -27.00 -13.04 -39.08
C GLN A 260 -25.87 -12.00 -38.93
N LYS A 261 -25.99 -10.83 -39.56
CA LYS A 261 -25.03 -9.71 -39.36
C LYS A 261 -25.10 -9.18 -37.93
N THR A 262 -26.29 -8.96 -37.39
CA THR A 262 -26.49 -8.50 -36.01
C THR A 262 -25.93 -9.50 -35.00
N THR A 263 -26.20 -10.79 -35.16
CA THR A 263 -25.64 -11.85 -34.29
C THR A 263 -24.12 -11.86 -34.32
N LYS A 264 -23.50 -11.72 -35.50
CA LYS A 264 -22.03 -11.65 -35.61
C LYS A 264 -21.47 -10.43 -34.86
N ILE A 265 -22.10 -9.27 -35.00
CA ILE A 265 -21.70 -8.05 -34.29
C ILE A 265 -21.84 -8.25 -32.77
N GLN A 266 -23.00 -8.72 -32.31
CA GLN A 266 -23.25 -8.99 -30.88
C GLN A 266 -22.26 -10.00 -30.31
N GLN A 267 -21.93 -11.06 -31.05
CA GLN A 267 -20.91 -12.04 -30.64
C GLN A 267 -19.55 -11.37 -30.43
N THR A 268 -19.11 -10.51 -31.35
CA THR A 268 -17.84 -9.77 -31.19
C THR A 268 -17.86 -8.80 -30.00
N LEU A 269 -19.02 -8.19 -29.70
CA LEU A 269 -19.17 -7.31 -28.54
C LEU A 269 -19.11 -8.11 -27.23
N ILE A 270 -19.77 -9.27 -27.16
CA ILE A 270 -19.71 -10.17 -26.01
C ILE A 270 -18.27 -10.59 -25.74
N ASP A 271 -17.53 -11.01 -26.78
CA ASP A 271 -16.12 -11.40 -26.63
C ASP A 271 -15.23 -10.25 -26.18
N LYS A 272 -15.47 -9.02 -26.68
CA LYS A 272 -14.75 -7.82 -26.22
C LYS A 272 -15.03 -7.52 -24.75
N HIS A 273 -16.30 -7.55 -24.32
CA HIS A 273 -16.67 -7.33 -22.92
C HIS A 273 -16.12 -8.42 -22.00
N ARG A 274 -16.10 -9.67 -22.46
CA ARG A 274 -15.48 -10.79 -21.73
C ARG A 274 -13.99 -10.55 -21.50
N ILE A 275 -13.24 -10.15 -22.53
CA ILE A 275 -11.80 -9.83 -22.39
C ILE A 275 -11.59 -8.69 -21.40
N LEU A 276 -12.35 -7.59 -21.51
CA LEU A 276 -12.25 -6.45 -20.59
C LEU A 276 -12.56 -6.85 -19.14
N ALA A 277 -13.55 -7.71 -18.91
CA ALA A 277 -13.88 -8.24 -17.59
C ALA A 277 -12.73 -9.10 -17.03
N GLU A 278 -12.15 -9.98 -17.84
CA GLU A 278 -10.99 -10.81 -17.46
C GLU A 278 -9.76 -9.95 -17.14
N GLU A 279 -9.49 -8.89 -17.90
CA GLU A 279 -8.40 -7.94 -17.65
C GLU A 279 -8.61 -7.14 -16.35
N SER A 280 -9.82 -6.65 -16.11
CA SER A 280 -10.17 -5.97 -14.87
C SER A 280 -10.06 -6.89 -13.66
N ALA A 281 -10.51 -8.15 -13.78
CA ALA A 281 -10.37 -9.16 -12.73
C ALA A 281 -8.89 -9.41 -12.39
N LYS A 282 -8.03 -9.62 -13.40
CA LYS A 282 -6.58 -9.79 -13.20
C LYS A 282 -5.94 -8.57 -12.52
N LYS A 283 -6.36 -7.35 -12.89
CA LYS A 283 -5.88 -6.12 -12.26
C LYS A 283 -6.32 -6.04 -10.79
N SER A 284 -7.56 -6.41 -10.50
CA SER A 284 -8.10 -6.49 -9.13
C SER A 284 -7.30 -7.49 -8.29
N ASP A 285 -7.04 -8.68 -8.81
CA ASP A 285 -6.25 -9.71 -8.12
C ASP A 285 -4.81 -9.22 -7.84
N GLY A 286 -4.19 -8.56 -8.80
CA GLY A 286 -2.86 -7.94 -8.63
C GLY A 286 -2.83 -6.88 -7.53
N LEU A 287 -3.84 -6.00 -7.50
CA LEU A 287 -3.99 -5.01 -6.44
C LEU A 287 -4.26 -5.65 -5.08
N GLN A 288 -5.10 -6.70 -5.03
CA GLN A 288 -5.39 -7.44 -3.79
C GLN A 288 -4.12 -8.09 -3.20
N LEU A 289 -3.24 -8.64 -4.06
CA LEU A 289 -1.94 -9.17 -3.64
C LEU A 289 -1.02 -8.07 -3.09
N GLN A 290 -0.98 -6.91 -3.75
CA GLN A 290 -0.18 -5.76 -3.27
C GLN A 290 -0.68 -5.24 -1.92
N VAL A 291 -2.00 -5.09 -1.75
CA VAL A 291 -2.62 -4.70 -0.47
C VAL A 291 -2.25 -5.70 0.63
N SER A 292 -2.33 -7.00 0.34
CA SER A 292 -1.98 -8.05 1.29
C SER A 292 -0.49 -8.03 1.66
N ALA A 293 0.40 -7.71 0.70
CA ALA A 293 1.83 -7.57 0.93
C ALA A 293 2.16 -6.34 1.80
N LEU A 294 1.56 -5.19 1.47
CA LEU A 294 1.73 -3.94 2.24
C LEU A 294 1.19 -4.07 3.66
N GLN A 295 0.06 -4.76 3.86
CA GLN A 295 -0.48 -5.05 5.20
C GLN A 295 0.52 -5.85 6.05
N LYS A 296 1.13 -6.89 5.48
CA LYS A 296 2.18 -7.67 6.17
C LYS A 296 3.41 -6.83 6.50
N GLU A 297 3.81 -5.91 5.62
CA GLU A 297 4.92 -4.99 5.87
C GLU A 297 4.59 -4.03 7.02
N ILE A 298 3.38 -3.47 7.06
CA ILE A 298 2.91 -2.62 8.16
C ILE A 298 2.93 -3.39 9.49
N GLU A 299 2.45 -4.63 9.52
CA GLU A 299 2.47 -5.48 10.71
C GLU A 299 3.90 -5.74 11.20
N ASN A 300 4.82 -6.02 10.27
CA ASN A 300 6.24 -6.22 10.57
C ASN A 300 6.91 -4.96 11.11
N LEU A 301 6.67 -3.80 10.49
CA LEU A 301 7.18 -2.50 10.95
C LEU A 301 6.64 -2.16 12.33
N ASN A 302 5.35 -2.38 12.58
CA ASN A 302 4.72 -2.14 13.88
C ASN A 302 5.32 -3.06 14.97
N ARG A 303 5.57 -4.33 14.65
CA ARG A 303 6.27 -5.27 15.55
C ARG A 303 7.70 -4.79 15.85
N SER A 304 8.45 -4.37 14.83
CA SER A 304 9.80 -3.82 14.99
C SER A 304 9.81 -2.55 15.85
N GLN A 305 8.87 -1.63 15.60
CA GLN A 305 8.71 -0.41 16.37
C GLN A 305 8.43 -0.70 17.86
N LYS A 306 7.56 -1.66 18.17
CA LYS A 306 7.29 -2.07 19.56
C LYS A 306 8.55 -2.63 20.23
N GLN A 307 9.34 -3.42 19.52
CA GLN A 307 10.61 -3.94 20.05
C GLN A 307 11.62 -2.81 20.28
N ALA A 308 11.77 -1.90 19.31
CA ALA A 308 12.64 -0.74 19.44
C ALA A 308 12.22 0.17 20.61
N ALA A 309 10.92 0.40 20.80
CA ALA A 309 10.39 1.16 21.94
C ALA A 309 10.69 0.49 23.29
N ALA A 310 10.54 -0.84 23.38
CA ALA A 310 10.89 -1.58 24.60
C ALA A 310 12.40 -1.50 24.92
N VAL A 311 13.26 -1.59 23.90
CA VAL A 311 14.70 -1.40 24.04
C VAL A 311 15.03 0.03 24.46
N HIS A 312 14.39 1.04 23.86
CA HIS A 312 14.57 2.44 24.20
C HIS A 312 14.24 2.68 25.69
N ILE A 313 13.09 2.22 26.17
CA ILE A 313 12.70 2.33 27.59
C ILE A 313 13.75 1.69 28.49
N THR A 314 14.28 0.53 28.12
CA THR A 314 15.32 -0.17 28.89
C THR A 314 16.63 0.64 28.95
N VAL A 315 17.04 1.23 27.83
CA VAL A 315 18.24 2.09 27.75
C VAL A 315 18.04 3.38 28.55
N GLU A 316 16.85 3.98 28.47
CA GLU A 316 16.49 5.20 29.20
C GLU A 316 16.55 5.00 30.72
N VAL A 317 16.04 3.87 31.23
CA VAL A 317 16.16 3.53 32.66
C VAL A 317 17.63 3.39 33.09
N ARG A 318 18.46 2.73 32.27
CA ARG A 318 19.90 2.59 32.56
C ARG A 318 20.62 3.94 32.54
N LEU A 319 20.25 4.81 31.60
CA LEU A 319 20.78 6.16 31.50
C LEU A 319 20.42 6.98 32.73
N ASN A 320 19.15 6.96 33.15
CA ASN A 320 18.69 7.68 34.35
C ASN A 320 19.43 7.21 35.60
N ARG A 321 19.61 5.89 35.78
CA ARG A 321 20.42 5.36 36.89
C ARG A 321 21.86 5.87 36.86
N ALA A 322 22.50 5.89 35.70
CA ALA A 322 23.85 6.41 35.55
C ALA A 322 23.93 7.92 35.84
N LEU A 323 22.91 8.69 35.46
CA LEU A 323 22.81 10.12 35.78
C LEU A 323 22.66 10.36 37.29
N GLU A 324 21.82 9.58 37.97
CA GLU A 324 21.67 9.61 39.44
C GLU A 324 22.99 9.28 40.15
N GLU A 325 23.72 8.26 39.68
CA GLU A 325 25.04 7.90 40.21
C GLU A 325 26.06 9.04 40.04
N VAL A 326 26.07 9.70 38.88
CA VAL A 326 26.93 10.86 38.61
C VAL A 326 26.58 12.04 39.54
N GLU A 327 25.30 12.33 39.76
CA GLU A 327 24.86 13.40 40.66
C GLU A 327 25.24 13.11 42.12
N LYS A 328 25.10 11.86 42.55
CA LYS A 328 25.55 11.41 43.88
C LYS A 328 27.05 11.60 44.07
N LEU A 329 27.86 11.14 43.12
CA LEU A 329 29.32 11.28 43.18
C LEU A 329 29.77 12.75 43.17
N ARG A 330 29.10 13.62 42.38
CA ARG A 330 29.35 15.07 42.41
C ARG A 330 29.06 15.66 43.79
N SER A 331 27.92 15.31 44.36
CA SER A 331 27.53 15.78 45.70
C SER A 331 28.50 15.33 46.78
N GLU A 332 28.99 14.09 46.70
CA GLU A 332 29.99 13.53 47.63
C GLU A 332 31.37 14.20 47.47
N LEU A 333 31.78 14.47 46.23
CA LEU A 333 32.99 15.22 45.93
C LEU A 333 32.94 16.63 46.53
N ASP A 334 31.82 17.34 46.38
CA ASP A 334 31.68 18.70 46.89
C ASP A 334 31.61 18.73 48.43
N LYS A 335 30.95 17.75 49.06
CA LYS A 335 31.01 17.55 50.52
C LYS A 335 32.43 17.33 51.00
N THR A 336 33.18 16.44 50.34
CA THR A 336 34.58 16.13 50.70
C THR A 336 35.47 17.36 50.54
N LYS A 337 35.32 18.12 49.44
CA LYS A 337 36.05 19.39 49.26
C LYS A 337 35.76 20.39 50.37
N LYS A 338 34.49 20.51 50.79
CA LYS A 338 34.10 21.41 51.88
C LYS A 338 34.71 20.96 53.21
N ILE A 339 34.59 19.67 53.56
CA ILE A 339 35.20 19.10 54.77
C ILE A 339 36.71 19.35 54.78
N ASN A 340 37.39 19.10 53.66
CA ASN A 340 38.83 19.33 53.55
C ASN A 340 39.20 20.81 53.74
N LYS A 341 38.43 21.74 53.15
CA LYS A 341 38.64 23.18 53.33
C LYS A 341 38.44 23.60 54.79
N ASP A 342 37.40 23.10 55.44
CA ASP A 342 37.11 23.38 56.85
C ASP A 342 38.19 22.79 57.77
N GLN A 343 38.69 21.59 57.45
CA GLN A 343 39.77 20.94 58.18
C GLN A 343 41.09 21.71 58.06
N ILE A 344 41.47 22.14 56.86
CA ILE A 344 42.65 23.00 56.63
C ILE A 344 42.52 24.30 57.43
N SER A 345 41.34 24.92 57.44
CA SER A 345 41.09 26.14 58.23
C SER A 345 41.28 25.91 59.74
N LYS A 346 40.74 24.82 60.28
CA LYS A 346 40.91 24.43 61.69
C LYS A 346 42.37 24.14 62.04
N GLU A 347 43.09 23.44 61.17
CA GLU A 347 44.52 23.15 61.34
C GLU A 347 45.35 24.43 61.32
N LEU A 348 45.04 25.37 60.43
CA LEU A 348 45.69 26.69 60.39
C LEU A 348 45.45 27.48 61.68
N GLN A 349 44.20 27.55 62.17
CA GLN A 349 43.88 28.22 63.43
C GLN A 349 44.58 27.56 64.63
N SER A 350 44.57 26.22 64.70
CA SER A 350 45.26 25.47 65.75
C SER A 350 46.77 25.73 65.72
N LYS A 351 47.38 25.72 64.53
CA LYS A 351 48.80 26.06 64.34
C LYS A 351 49.11 27.49 64.78
N GLU A 352 48.25 28.45 64.46
CA GLU A 352 48.41 29.84 64.89
C GLU A 352 48.35 29.99 66.41
N ASN A 353 47.38 29.34 67.06
CA ASN A 353 47.25 29.31 68.52
C ASN A 353 48.51 28.71 69.19
N LEU A 354 48.98 27.55 68.71
CA LEU A 354 50.20 26.93 69.21
C LEU A 354 51.44 27.83 69.01
N LEU A 355 51.53 28.54 67.89
CA LEU A 355 52.61 29.50 67.66
C LEU A 355 52.55 30.69 68.62
N ALA A 356 51.35 31.21 68.92
CA ALA A 356 51.16 32.29 69.88
C ALA A 356 51.53 31.86 71.31
N GLU A 357 51.07 30.68 71.73
CA GLU A 357 51.42 30.09 73.02
C GLU A 357 52.93 29.82 73.13
N ASN A 358 53.55 29.25 72.09
CA ASN A 358 54.99 29.01 72.06
C ASN A 358 55.79 30.32 72.21
N LYS A 359 55.33 31.41 71.58
CA LYS A 359 55.92 32.75 71.75
C LYS A 359 55.76 33.25 73.19
N MET A 360 54.60 33.06 73.81
CA MET A 360 54.34 33.46 75.20
C MET A 360 55.22 32.68 76.18
N LEU A 361 55.28 31.34 76.04
CA LEU A 361 56.13 30.48 76.87
C LEU A 361 57.61 30.85 76.74
N LYS A 362 58.07 31.21 75.52
CA LYS A 362 59.43 31.73 75.32
C LYS A 362 59.67 33.04 76.07
N LYS A 363 58.71 33.96 76.08
CA LYS A 363 58.80 35.21 76.86
C LYS A 363 58.86 34.93 78.36
N GLN A 364 57.94 34.12 78.89
CA GLN A 364 57.94 33.72 80.30
C GLN A 364 59.25 33.04 80.71
N LYS A 365 59.78 32.14 79.88
CA LYS A 365 61.10 31.52 80.10
C LYS A 365 62.21 32.58 80.20
N LEU A 366 62.24 33.57 79.31
CA LEU A 366 63.23 34.63 79.35
C LEU A 366 63.11 35.49 80.61
N GLU A 367 61.89 35.86 81.01
CA GLU A 367 61.62 36.62 82.23
C GLU A 367 62.11 35.88 83.47
N ILE A 368 61.83 34.57 83.58
CA ILE A 368 62.32 33.71 84.66
C ILE A 368 63.85 33.66 84.68
N ILE A 369 64.50 33.48 83.52
CA ILE A 369 65.97 33.48 83.43
C ILE A 369 66.54 34.81 83.92
N VAL A 370 65.93 35.95 83.56
CA VAL A 370 66.35 37.27 84.04
C VAL A 370 66.14 37.38 85.55
N GLY A 371 65.02 36.88 86.09
CA GLY A 371 64.76 36.81 87.52
C GLY A 371 65.84 36.04 88.29
N PHE A 372 66.17 34.82 87.84
CA PHE A 372 67.25 34.02 88.43
C PHE A 372 68.61 34.72 88.36
N LYS A 373 68.94 35.37 87.24
CA LYS A 373 70.17 36.17 87.14
C LYS A 373 70.22 37.33 88.13
N LYS A 374 69.09 37.97 88.41
CA LYS A 374 69.01 39.03 89.44
C LYS A 374 69.14 38.45 90.85
N GLN A 375 68.50 37.32 91.13
CA GLN A 375 68.62 36.61 92.41
C GLN A 375 70.07 36.19 92.69
N LEU A 376 70.77 35.64 91.69
CA LEU A 376 72.20 35.30 91.80
C LEU A 376 73.04 36.53 92.18
N LYS A 377 72.85 37.67 91.51
CA LYS A 377 73.56 38.92 91.86
C LYS A 377 73.22 39.41 93.26
N LEU A 378 71.98 39.24 93.71
CA LEU A 378 71.57 39.61 95.07
C LEU A 378 72.26 38.72 96.10
N ILE A 379 72.36 37.41 95.85
CA ILE A 379 73.12 36.47 96.69
C ILE A 379 74.58 36.94 96.80
N ASP A 380 75.24 37.24 95.68
CA ASP A 380 76.64 37.71 95.68
C ASP A 380 76.82 38.98 96.55
N ILE A 381 75.86 39.92 96.49
CA ILE A 381 75.88 41.16 97.29
C ILE A 381 75.66 40.84 98.78
N LEU A 382 74.68 40.00 99.10
CA LEU A 382 74.34 39.63 100.48
C LEU A 382 75.47 38.83 101.14
N GLU A 383 76.13 37.93 100.42
CA GLU A 383 77.30 37.19 100.91
C GLU A 383 78.47 38.14 101.21
N ARG A 384 78.71 39.12 100.34
CA ARG A 384 79.71 40.17 100.57
C ARG A 384 79.36 41.03 101.79
N GLN A 385 78.09 41.44 101.93
CA GLN A 385 77.61 42.18 103.09
C GLN A 385 77.75 41.39 104.39
N LYS A 386 77.40 40.10 104.38
CA LYS A 386 77.60 39.18 105.51
C LYS A 386 79.07 39.11 105.90
N MET A 387 79.98 38.95 104.93
CA MET A 387 81.43 38.96 105.17
C MET A 387 81.89 40.27 105.82
N HIS A 388 81.44 41.43 105.32
CA HIS A 388 81.76 42.73 105.91
C HIS A 388 81.25 42.87 107.34
N LEU A 389 80.03 42.40 107.62
CA LEU A 389 79.46 42.43 108.97
C LEU A 389 80.19 41.49 109.94
N GLU A 390 80.55 40.27 109.50
CA GLU A 390 81.33 39.33 110.31
C GLU A 390 82.72 39.89 110.62
N ALA A 391 83.39 40.52 109.64
CA ALA A 391 84.65 41.21 109.87
C ALA A 391 84.52 42.38 110.86
N ALA A 392 83.48 43.22 110.72
CA ALA A 392 83.20 44.32 111.65
C ALA A 392 82.91 43.81 113.07
N LYS A 393 82.17 42.69 113.20
CA LYS A 393 81.88 42.06 114.49
C LYS A 393 83.16 41.53 115.16
N LEU A 394 84.05 40.89 114.39
CA LEU A 394 85.36 40.46 114.91
C LEU A 394 86.22 41.65 115.40
N LEU A 395 86.23 42.76 114.65
CA LEU A 395 86.90 44.01 115.05
C LEU A 395 86.33 44.61 116.34
N SER A 396 85.00 44.57 116.54
CA SER A 396 84.36 45.08 117.76
C SER A 396 84.69 44.26 119.03
N PHE A 397 85.19 43.03 118.91
CA PHE A 397 85.67 42.23 120.05
C PHE A 397 87.15 42.49 120.40
N THR A 398 87.86 43.29 119.60
CA THR A 398 89.26 43.68 119.85
C THR A 398 89.42 45.12 120.38
N GLU A 399 88.33 45.88 120.52
CA GLU A 399 88.32 47.27 121.01
C GLU A 399 87.71 47.47 122.42
N ASP A 400 87.29 46.40 123.11
CA ASP A 400 87.03 46.36 124.56
C ASP A 400 88.12 45.50 125.24
#